data_AF-A0A9E5K8Z8-F1
#
_entry.id   AF-A0A9E5K8Z8-F1
#
_cell.length_a   1.000
_cell.length_b   1.000
_cell.length_c   1.000
_cell.angle_alpha   90.00
_cell.angle_beta   90.00
_cell.angle_gamma   90.00
#
_symmetry.space_group_name_H-M   'P 1'
#
loop_
_entity.id
_entity.type
_entity.pdbx_description
1 polymer ?
#
loop_
_entity_poly.entity_id
_entity_poly.type
_entity_poly.pdbx_seq_one_letter_code
_entity_poly.pdbx_strand_id
1 'polypeptide(L)'
;SPRILYLGSEESESLVSARVALQTRSEVEVEVNPSTAEIYKISLVSEKPTQPRSRYTRWNPGLYSPSILSNYLKTKTLFDSVDSYSDADLSDNCYNRAHYWARAFEVENEIKSMKVFVLFTPRYRRENKFNWWYHVAPFVNVKAIEGEKQIVLDPSYEPLPIALKKWVFHFASKADSCRVANSIHEYEETQNQGGCVVITASMYHYTPHDLDPANPPVGWRCEDIEDIQKALRAPAPYKDWSDYTAFTPNHCR
;
A
#
# COMPACT_ATOMS: atom_id res chain seq x y z
N SER A 1 -0.52 5.72 7.23
CA SER A 1 0.40 6.36 6.35
C SER A 1 1.57 6.62 7.27
N PRO A 2 2.77 6.55 6.73
CA PRO A 2 3.90 6.87 7.56
C PRO A 2 3.65 8.30 8.03
N ARG A 3 3.56 8.42 9.35
CA ARG A 3 3.54 9.71 10.01
C ARG A 3 4.65 10.54 9.38
N ILE A 4 4.30 11.70 8.85
CA ILE A 4 5.32 12.68 8.49
C ILE A 4 5.83 13.20 9.81
N LEU A 5 6.97 12.65 10.22
CA LEU A 5 7.67 13.09 11.40
C LEU A 5 8.59 14.24 10.97
N TYR A 6 8.59 15.33 11.75
CA TYR A 6 9.41 16.49 11.47
C TYR A 6 10.72 16.37 12.24
N LEU A 7 11.83 16.61 11.54
CA LEU A 7 13.14 16.71 12.17
C LEU A 7 13.41 18.18 12.51
N GLY A 8 13.74 18.45 13.77
CA GLY A 8 14.08 19.80 14.24
C GLY A 8 15.25 20.41 13.46
N SER A 9 15.20 21.73 13.20
CA SER A 9 16.23 22.42 12.40
C SER A 9 17.61 22.47 13.04
N GLU A 10 17.71 22.22 14.35
CA GLU A 10 18.97 22.26 15.11
C GLU A 10 19.73 20.92 15.08
N GLU A 11 19.16 19.87 14.49
CA GLU A 11 19.73 18.52 14.52
C GLU A 11 20.62 18.22 13.32
N SER A 12 21.77 18.89 13.25
CA SER A 12 22.69 18.73 12.13
C SER A 12 23.15 17.28 11.93
N GLU A 13 23.35 16.51 13.00
CA GLU A 13 23.78 15.12 12.92
C GLU A 13 22.68 14.19 12.40
N SER A 14 21.46 14.31 12.93
CA SER A 14 20.29 13.56 12.45
C SER A 14 20.02 13.83 10.96
N LEU A 15 20.17 15.09 10.52
CA LEU A 15 20.03 15.47 9.11
C LEU A 15 21.11 14.81 8.24
N VAL A 16 22.34 14.74 8.72
CA VAL A 16 23.44 14.05 8.03
C VAL A 16 23.15 12.55 7.93
N SER A 17 22.78 11.90 9.04
CA SER A 17 22.41 10.48 9.05
C SER A 17 21.27 10.17 8.08
N ALA A 18 20.21 10.99 8.08
CA ALA A 18 19.09 10.83 7.15
C ALA A 18 19.52 10.99 5.69
N ARG A 19 20.37 11.97 5.38
CA ARG A 19 20.90 12.16 4.02
C ARG A 19 21.76 10.99 3.57
N VAL A 20 22.65 10.51 4.44
CA VAL A 20 23.48 9.33 4.15
C VAL A 20 22.56 8.14 3.90
N ALA A 21 21.62 7.85 4.80
CA ALA A 21 20.67 6.75 4.66
C ALA A 21 19.88 6.81 3.34
N LEU A 22 19.42 7.99 2.93
CA LEU A 22 18.73 8.17 1.64
C LEU A 22 19.65 7.91 0.44
N GLN A 23 20.92 8.31 0.52
CA GLN A 23 21.89 8.10 -0.54
C GLN A 23 22.37 6.64 -0.64
N THR A 24 22.60 6.00 0.51
CA THR A 24 23.13 4.64 0.60
C THR A 24 22.04 3.57 0.66
N ARG A 25 20.77 3.99 0.83
CA ARG A 25 19.62 3.11 1.12
C ARG A 25 19.81 2.28 2.39
N SER A 26 20.46 2.87 3.40
CA SER A 26 20.68 2.22 4.68
C SER A 26 19.45 2.33 5.59
N GLU A 27 19.23 1.32 6.42
CA GLU A 27 18.26 1.37 7.51
C GLU A 27 18.70 2.42 8.55
N VAL A 28 17.72 3.08 9.16
CA VAL A 28 17.95 4.04 10.25
C VAL A 28 17.08 3.70 11.46
N GLU A 29 17.61 3.96 12.63
CA GLU A 29 16.85 4.06 13.86
C GLU A 29 16.38 5.52 14.00
N VAL A 30 15.08 5.71 14.18
CA VAL A 30 14.45 7.02 14.34
C VAL A 30 13.88 7.11 15.75
N GLU A 31 14.43 8.00 16.56
CA GLU A 31 13.90 8.28 17.89
C GLU A 31 12.97 9.49 17.83
N VAL A 32 11.75 9.34 18.37
CA VAL A 32 10.69 10.34 18.32
C VAL A 32 10.26 10.74 19.71
N ASN A 33 9.95 12.03 19.89
CA ASN A 33 9.29 12.50 21.11
C ASN A 33 7.83 11.99 21.09
N PRO A 34 7.40 11.18 22.06
CA PRO A 34 6.08 10.57 22.04
C PRO A 34 4.94 11.60 22.19
N SER A 35 5.23 12.78 22.75
CA SER A 35 4.22 13.83 22.98
C SER A 35 4.05 14.75 21.76
N THR A 36 5.14 15.04 21.03
CA THR A 36 5.11 15.99 19.88
C THR A 36 5.16 15.31 18.53
N ALA A 37 5.49 14.01 18.48
CA ALA A 37 5.80 13.27 17.25
C ALA A 37 6.93 13.90 16.41
N GLU A 38 7.79 14.71 17.03
CA GLU A 38 8.99 15.24 16.40
C GLU A 38 10.13 14.22 16.49
N ILE A 39 10.89 14.08 15.41
CA ILE A 39 12.13 13.32 15.41
C ILE A 39 13.16 14.15 16.17
N TYR A 40 13.79 13.55 17.18
CA TYR A 40 14.93 14.16 17.86
C TYR A 40 16.26 13.43 17.62
N LYS A 41 16.24 12.28 16.94
CA LYS A 41 17.46 11.58 16.55
C LYS A 41 17.24 10.64 15.38
N ILE A 42 18.19 10.66 14.44
CA ILE A 42 18.29 9.66 13.37
C ILE A 42 19.70 9.08 13.40
N SER A 43 19.80 7.76 13.57
CA SER A 43 21.08 7.03 13.59
C SER A 43 21.10 5.96 12.51
N LEU A 44 22.22 5.83 11.80
CA LEU A 44 22.40 4.73 10.85
C LEU A 44 22.46 3.40 11.61
N VAL A 45 21.66 2.42 11.20
CA VAL A 45 21.82 1.06 11.68
C VAL A 45 23.08 0.50 11.03
N SER A 46 24.00 -0.04 11.84
CA SER A 46 25.27 -0.59 11.35
C SER A 46 25.01 -1.54 10.19
N GLU A 47 25.72 -1.34 9.07
CA GLU A 47 25.46 -2.03 7.81
C GLU A 47 25.41 -3.55 8.01
N LYS A 48 24.24 -4.15 7.75
CA LYS A 48 24.19 -5.57 7.42
C LYS A 48 24.98 -5.74 6.11
N PRO A 49 25.82 -6.78 5.97
CA PRO A 49 26.61 -6.99 4.77
C PRO A 49 25.72 -6.90 3.53
N THR A 50 26.09 -6.03 2.61
CA THR A 50 25.33 -5.72 1.39
C THR A 50 25.19 -7.01 0.59
N GLN A 51 23.98 -7.56 0.54
CA GLN A 51 23.75 -8.72 -0.31
C GLN A 51 23.99 -8.29 -1.76
N PRO A 52 24.73 -9.11 -2.55
CA PRO A 52 25.01 -8.79 -3.94
C PRO A 52 23.71 -8.53 -4.68
N ARG A 53 23.62 -7.38 -5.35
CA ARG A 53 22.46 -6.99 -6.15
C ARG A 53 22.19 -8.08 -7.19
N SER A 54 21.16 -8.88 -6.94
CA SER A 54 20.62 -9.82 -7.92
C SER A 54 20.28 -9.05 -9.18
N ARG A 55 20.63 -9.60 -10.36
CA ARG A 55 20.18 -9.03 -11.63
C ARG A 55 18.66 -9.03 -11.63
N TYR A 56 18.08 -7.84 -11.63
CA TYR A 56 16.63 -7.63 -11.54
C TYR A 56 15.90 -8.51 -12.55
N THR A 57 15.22 -9.54 -12.05
CA THR A 57 14.17 -10.19 -12.81
C THR A 57 12.98 -9.24 -12.77
N ARG A 58 12.52 -8.80 -13.95
CA ARG A 58 11.24 -8.10 -14.08
C ARG A 58 10.20 -8.91 -13.31
N TRP A 59 9.44 -8.26 -12.42
CA TRP A 59 8.36 -8.93 -11.69
C TRP A 59 7.55 -9.75 -12.69
N ASN A 60 7.53 -11.06 -12.49
CA ASN A 60 6.84 -11.99 -13.37
C ASN A 60 5.46 -12.26 -12.76
N PRO A 61 4.38 -11.66 -13.29
CA PRO A 61 3.02 -11.97 -12.83
C PRO A 61 2.69 -13.47 -12.89
N GLY A 62 3.46 -14.29 -13.62
CA GLY A 62 3.23 -15.72 -13.78
C GLY A 62 3.19 -16.57 -12.50
N LEU A 63 3.61 -16.06 -11.34
CA LEU A 63 3.46 -16.77 -10.05
C LEU A 63 2.13 -16.46 -9.33
N TYR A 64 1.41 -15.41 -9.74
CA TYR A 64 0.15 -15.01 -9.12
C TYR A 64 -0.96 -14.94 -10.15
N SER A 65 -2.01 -15.74 -9.95
CA SER A 65 -3.18 -15.77 -10.84
C SER A 65 -4.38 -15.10 -10.14
N PRO A 66 -4.70 -13.84 -10.46
CA PRO A 66 -5.86 -13.16 -9.88
C PRO A 66 -7.17 -13.74 -10.42
N SER A 67 -8.22 -13.69 -9.61
CA SER A 67 -9.56 -14.06 -10.04
C SER A 67 -10.11 -13.05 -11.05
N ILE A 68 -10.79 -13.54 -12.09
CA ILE A 68 -11.52 -12.71 -13.06
C ILE A 68 -13.02 -12.87 -12.78
N LEU A 69 -13.68 -11.78 -12.38
CA LEU A 69 -15.10 -11.77 -12.10
C LEU A 69 -15.92 -11.75 -13.38
N SER A 70 -17.05 -12.45 -13.38
CA SER A 70 -17.89 -12.63 -14.56
C SER A 70 -18.61 -11.36 -15.02
N ASN A 71 -18.85 -10.42 -14.10
CA ASN A 71 -19.57 -9.18 -14.36
C ASN A 71 -19.39 -8.18 -13.20
N TYR A 72 -19.80 -6.94 -13.44
CA TYR A 72 -19.73 -5.85 -12.47
C TYR A 72 -20.63 -6.06 -11.24
N LEU A 73 -21.73 -6.80 -11.37
CA LEU A 73 -22.62 -7.07 -10.23
C LEU A 73 -21.90 -7.87 -9.14
N LYS A 74 -21.09 -8.87 -9.51
CA LYS A 74 -20.22 -9.58 -8.55
C LYS A 74 -19.24 -8.64 -7.86
N THR A 75 -18.70 -7.67 -8.59
CA THR A 75 -17.81 -6.66 -8.01
C THR A 75 -18.52 -5.78 -6.98
N LYS A 76 -19.78 -5.42 -7.24
CA LYS A 76 -20.60 -4.70 -6.26
C LYS A 76 -20.89 -5.54 -5.02
N THR A 77 -21.28 -6.81 -5.19
CA THR A 77 -21.49 -7.72 -4.05
C THR A 77 -20.24 -7.86 -3.19
N LEU A 78 -19.07 -8.00 -3.83
CA LEU A 78 -17.79 -8.06 -3.12
C LEU A 78 -17.44 -6.76 -2.39
N PHE A 79 -17.75 -5.62 -2.99
CA PHE A 79 -17.57 -4.30 -2.36
C PHE A 79 -18.46 -4.11 -1.14
N ASP A 80 -19.73 -4.53 -1.25
CA ASP A 80 -20.71 -4.43 -0.18
C ASP A 80 -20.45 -5.45 0.96
N SER A 81 -19.56 -6.43 0.77
CA SER A 81 -19.29 -7.48 1.75
C SER A 81 -18.29 -7.09 2.84
N VAL A 82 -17.67 -5.91 2.73
CA VAL A 82 -16.63 -5.45 3.67
C VAL A 82 -16.95 -4.08 4.25
N ASP A 83 -16.47 -3.84 5.48
CA ASP A 83 -16.63 -2.56 6.15
C ASP A 83 -15.81 -1.45 5.47
N SER A 84 -16.35 -0.23 5.44
CA SER A 84 -15.71 0.94 4.84
C SER A 84 -14.61 1.57 5.68
N TYR A 85 -14.61 1.35 6.99
CA TYR A 85 -13.72 2.04 7.95
C TYR A 85 -13.59 3.55 7.66
N SER A 86 -14.72 4.23 7.48
CA SER A 86 -14.79 5.66 7.11
C SER A 86 -14.51 6.62 8.26
N ASP A 87 -14.61 6.15 9.50
CA ASP A 87 -14.70 7.01 10.66
C ASP A 87 -13.32 7.16 11.32
N ALA A 88 -12.79 8.39 11.24
CA ALA A 88 -11.67 8.94 12.01
C ALA A 88 -10.21 8.64 11.63
N ASP A 89 -9.84 7.54 10.94
CA ASP A 89 -8.42 7.20 10.68
C ASP A 89 -8.05 7.00 9.20
N LEU A 90 -8.77 7.71 8.31
CA LEU A 90 -8.54 7.68 6.87
C LEU A 90 -7.12 8.11 6.47
N SER A 91 -6.52 9.03 7.24
CA SER A 91 -5.21 9.58 6.93
C SER A 91 -4.09 8.56 7.07
N ASP A 92 -4.24 7.51 7.90
CA ASP A 92 -3.09 6.70 8.31
C ASP A 92 -3.16 5.15 8.23
N ASN A 93 -4.12 4.54 7.54
CA ASN A 93 -4.19 3.06 7.51
C ASN A 93 -4.63 2.43 6.18
N CYS A 94 -4.36 3.08 5.04
CA CYS A 94 -4.76 2.55 3.73
C CYS A 94 -4.21 1.14 3.44
N TYR A 95 -2.97 0.86 3.82
CA TYR A 95 -2.35 -0.46 3.64
C TYR A 95 -3.04 -1.53 4.51
N ASN A 96 -3.31 -1.23 5.78
CA ASN A 96 -4.10 -2.06 6.70
C ASN A 96 -5.48 -2.41 6.10
N ARG A 97 -6.23 -1.39 5.69
CA ARG A 97 -7.56 -1.57 5.08
C ARG A 97 -7.51 -2.36 3.79
N ALA A 98 -6.59 -2.02 2.87
CA ALA A 98 -6.45 -2.71 1.60
C ALA A 98 -6.04 -4.17 1.78
N HIS A 99 -5.22 -4.48 2.77
CA HIS A 99 -4.78 -5.83 3.08
C HIS A 99 -5.88 -6.63 3.79
N TYR A 100 -6.62 -6.01 4.71
CA TYR A 100 -7.85 -6.56 5.27
C TYR A 100 -8.86 -6.94 4.18
N TRP A 101 -9.25 -5.98 3.33
CA TRP A 101 -10.22 -6.22 2.26
C TRP A 101 -9.77 -7.34 1.33
N ALA A 102 -8.51 -7.31 0.90
CA ALA A 102 -7.97 -8.35 0.03
C ALA A 102 -8.01 -9.75 0.67
N ARG A 103 -7.73 -9.84 1.98
CA ARG A 103 -7.80 -11.09 2.73
C ARG A 103 -9.24 -11.55 2.90
N ALA A 104 -10.16 -10.66 3.26
CA ALA A 104 -11.59 -10.94 3.37
C ALA A 104 -12.17 -11.45 2.04
N PHE A 105 -11.81 -10.82 0.92
CA PHE A 105 -12.20 -11.29 -0.41
C PHE A 105 -11.73 -12.71 -0.69
N GLU A 106 -10.51 -13.06 -0.29
CA GLU A 106 -10.00 -14.42 -0.46
C GLU A 106 -10.74 -15.43 0.42
N VAL A 107 -10.89 -15.16 1.72
CA VAL A 107 -11.40 -16.17 2.67
C VAL A 107 -12.92 -16.30 2.70
N GLU A 108 -13.66 -15.24 2.38
CA GLU A 108 -15.12 -15.26 2.39
C GLU A 108 -15.72 -15.56 1.02
N ASN A 109 -15.00 -15.19 -0.05
CA ASN A 109 -15.53 -15.22 -1.42
C ASN A 109 -14.65 -16.00 -2.40
N GLU A 110 -13.53 -16.57 -1.96
CA GLU A 110 -12.56 -17.27 -2.81
C GLU A 110 -12.03 -16.38 -3.96
N ILE A 111 -11.98 -15.06 -3.74
CA ILE A 111 -11.54 -14.08 -4.74
C ILE A 111 -10.11 -13.63 -4.45
N LYS A 112 -9.21 -13.97 -5.37
CA LYS A 112 -7.82 -13.49 -5.41
C LYS A 112 -7.76 -12.12 -6.09
N SER A 113 -7.77 -11.06 -5.27
CA SER A 113 -7.68 -9.69 -5.75
C SER A 113 -6.25 -9.27 -6.12
N MET A 114 -6.10 -8.15 -6.81
CA MET A 114 -4.82 -7.47 -6.99
C MET A 114 -4.80 -6.22 -6.11
N LYS A 115 -3.66 -5.54 -6.02
CA LYS A 115 -3.55 -4.21 -5.39
C LYS A 115 -3.02 -3.19 -6.37
N VAL A 116 -3.56 -1.98 -6.30
CA VAL A 116 -3.06 -0.81 -6.99
C VAL A 116 -2.48 0.17 -5.96
N PHE A 117 -1.24 0.55 -6.16
CA PHE A 117 -0.54 1.58 -5.40
C PHE A 117 -0.46 2.83 -6.28
N VAL A 118 -0.93 3.96 -5.77
CA VAL A 118 -0.69 5.27 -6.38
C VAL A 118 0.31 6.02 -5.51
N LEU A 119 1.49 6.32 -6.06
CA LEU A 119 2.60 6.98 -5.38
C LEU A 119 2.70 8.42 -5.89
N PHE A 120 2.76 9.38 -4.97
CA PHE A 120 2.79 10.81 -5.29
C PHE A 120 4.22 11.34 -5.21
N THR A 121 4.70 11.92 -6.30
CA THR A 121 6.05 12.49 -6.33
C THR A 121 6.20 13.63 -5.30
N PRO A 122 7.41 13.85 -4.74
CA PRO A 122 7.66 14.96 -3.82
C PRO A 122 7.26 16.33 -4.41
N ARG A 123 7.45 16.50 -5.73
CA ARG A 123 7.02 17.70 -6.46
C ARG A 123 5.50 17.87 -6.44
N TYR A 124 4.74 16.84 -6.82
CA TYR A 124 3.27 16.87 -6.78
C TYR A 124 2.74 17.21 -5.39
N ARG A 125 3.27 16.54 -4.35
CA ARG A 125 2.86 16.76 -2.97
C ARG A 125 3.07 18.21 -2.53
N ARG A 126 4.25 18.78 -2.83
CA ARG A 126 4.59 20.17 -2.48
C ARG A 126 3.70 21.17 -3.21
N GLU A 127 3.50 21.01 -4.51
CA GLU A 127 2.70 21.91 -5.33
C GLU A 127 1.21 21.87 -4.95
N ASN A 128 0.71 20.71 -4.51
CA ASN A 128 -0.71 20.50 -4.21
C ASN A 128 -1.04 20.48 -2.71
N LYS A 129 -0.06 20.73 -1.82
CA LYS A 129 -0.20 20.60 -0.36
C LYS A 129 -0.81 19.26 0.04
N PHE A 130 -0.38 18.19 -0.64
CA PHE A 130 -0.91 16.85 -0.47
C PHE A 130 -0.02 16.04 0.46
N ASN A 131 -0.58 15.58 1.59
CA ASN A 131 0.20 14.98 2.67
C ASN A 131 0.51 13.49 2.45
N TRP A 132 -0.26 12.79 1.62
CA TRP A 132 0.03 11.39 1.34
C TRP A 132 1.09 11.26 0.26
N TRP A 133 2.05 10.39 0.52
CA TRP A 133 3.02 10.00 -0.49
C TRP A 133 2.61 8.74 -1.26
N TYR A 134 1.63 7.98 -0.75
CA TYR A 134 0.94 6.96 -1.51
C TYR A 134 -0.46 6.68 -0.96
N HIS A 135 -1.27 6.03 -1.78
CA HIS A 135 -2.50 5.35 -1.38
C HIS A 135 -2.56 3.96 -2.04
N VAL A 136 -3.27 3.02 -1.42
CA VAL A 136 -3.40 1.65 -1.91
C VAL A 136 -4.82 1.15 -1.71
N ALA A 137 -5.32 0.41 -2.70
CA ALA A 137 -6.60 -0.29 -2.63
C ALA A 137 -6.53 -1.61 -3.41
N PRO A 138 -7.35 -2.61 -3.04
CA PRO A 138 -7.52 -3.80 -3.86
C PRO A 138 -8.30 -3.48 -5.13
N PHE A 139 -8.04 -4.23 -6.18
CA PHE A 139 -8.83 -4.22 -7.41
C PHE A 139 -9.03 -5.63 -7.93
N VAL A 140 -10.03 -5.81 -8.78
CA VAL A 140 -10.34 -7.07 -9.45
C VAL A 140 -10.44 -6.87 -10.96
N ASN A 141 -10.14 -7.92 -11.72
CA ASN A 141 -10.40 -7.97 -13.14
C ASN A 141 -11.85 -8.42 -13.36
N VAL A 142 -12.57 -7.72 -14.24
CA VAL A 142 -13.95 -8.01 -14.56
C VAL A 142 -14.07 -8.24 -16.05
N LYS A 143 -14.65 -9.37 -16.44
CA LYS A 143 -14.95 -9.66 -17.84
C LYS A 143 -15.99 -8.66 -18.36
N ALA A 144 -15.66 -7.95 -19.44
CA ALA A 144 -16.58 -7.09 -20.18
C ALA A 144 -16.55 -7.42 -21.67
N ILE A 145 -17.49 -6.84 -22.43
CA ILE A 145 -17.61 -7.08 -23.88
C ILE A 145 -16.32 -6.66 -24.61
N GLU A 146 -15.72 -5.55 -24.20
CA GLU A 146 -14.52 -4.96 -24.81
C GLU A 146 -13.20 -5.53 -24.25
N GLY A 147 -13.27 -6.58 -23.43
CA GLY A 147 -12.13 -7.15 -22.73
C GLY A 147 -12.23 -7.00 -21.21
N GLU A 148 -11.13 -7.26 -20.51
CA GLU A 148 -11.08 -7.16 -19.05
C GLU A 148 -11.01 -5.70 -18.58
N LYS A 149 -11.80 -5.37 -17.56
CA LYS A 149 -11.78 -4.05 -16.91
C LYS A 149 -11.27 -4.20 -15.48
N GLN A 150 -10.33 -3.35 -15.10
CA GLN A 150 -9.81 -3.26 -13.73
C GLN A 150 -10.72 -2.36 -12.89
N ILE A 151 -11.35 -2.93 -11.87
CA ILE A 151 -12.28 -2.24 -10.98
C ILE A 151 -11.72 -2.24 -9.55
N VAL A 152 -11.52 -1.04 -9.01
CA VAL A 152 -11.00 -0.80 -7.66
C VAL A 152 -12.13 -0.87 -6.64
N LEU A 153 -11.82 -1.45 -5.49
CA LEU A 153 -12.69 -1.67 -4.35
C LEU A 153 -12.13 -0.89 -3.16
N ASP A 154 -12.58 0.35 -2.97
CA ASP A 154 -12.12 1.23 -1.90
C ASP A 154 -13.31 1.88 -1.16
N PRO A 155 -14.01 1.13 -0.30
CA PRO A 155 -15.22 1.64 0.35
C PRO A 155 -14.96 2.79 1.34
N SER A 156 -13.70 3.08 1.67
CA SER A 156 -13.34 4.26 2.48
C SER A 156 -13.48 5.58 1.72
N TYR A 157 -13.27 5.58 0.40
CA TYR A 157 -13.20 6.80 -0.41
C TYR A 157 -14.21 6.84 -1.55
N GLU A 158 -14.76 5.70 -1.92
CA GLU A 158 -15.72 5.58 -3.01
C GLU A 158 -17.05 5.04 -2.48
N PRO A 159 -18.20 5.53 -2.98
CA PRO A 159 -19.49 4.98 -2.61
C PRO A 159 -19.83 3.67 -3.36
N LEU A 160 -19.06 3.33 -4.39
CA LEU A 160 -19.27 2.19 -5.29
C LEU A 160 -17.93 1.70 -5.86
N PRO A 161 -17.85 0.47 -6.39
CA PRO A 161 -16.71 0.06 -7.20
C PRO A 161 -16.52 0.98 -8.40
N ILE A 162 -15.29 1.36 -8.72
CA ILE A 162 -15.02 2.25 -9.86
C ILE A 162 -13.84 1.76 -10.69
N ALA A 163 -13.78 2.19 -11.94
CA ALA A 163 -12.66 1.88 -12.82
C ALA A 163 -11.34 2.41 -12.24
N LEU A 164 -10.25 1.64 -12.36
CA LEU A 164 -8.93 1.98 -11.83
C LEU A 164 -8.48 3.39 -12.25
N LYS A 165 -8.67 3.75 -13.52
CA LYS A 165 -8.33 5.09 -14.01
C LYS A 165 -9.08 6.20 -13.27
N LYS A 166 -10.38 6.00 -12.99
CA LYS A 166 -11.20 6.96 -12.26
C LYS A 166 -10.74 7.08 -10.81
N TRP A 167 -10.40 5.96 -10.17
CA TRP A 167 -9.87 5.93 -8.80
C TRP A 167 -8.52 6.64 -8.70
N VAL A 168 -7.58 6.39 -9.62
CA VAL A 168 -6.30 7.12 -9.67
C VAL A 168 -6.54 8.62 -9.83
N PHE A 169 -7.48 9.01 -10.71
CA PHE A 169 -7.82 10.41 -10.94
C PHE A 169 -8.47 11.08 -9.71
N HIS A 170 -9.16 10.33 -8.84
CA HIS A 170 -9.69 10.88 -7.57
C HIS A 170 -8.55 11.53 -6.76
N PHE A 171 -7.45 10.80 -6.53
CA PHE A 171 -6.34 11.30 -5.72
C PHE A 171 -5.34 12.16 -6.50
N ALA A 172 -5.24 11.94 -7.81
CA ALA A 172 -4.29 12.61 -8.70
C ALA A 172 -4.95 13.59 -9.67
N SER A 173 -6.11 14.18 -9.32
CA SER A 173 -6.88 15.06 -10.22
C SER A 173 -6.11 16.29 -10.72
N LYS A 174 -5.11 16.74 -9.94
CA LYS A 174 -4.22 17.86 -10.26
C LYS A 174 -2.89 17.42 -10.87
N ALA A 175 -2.69 16.12 -11.11
CA ALA A 175 -1.46 15.62 -11.68
C ALA A 175 -1.51 15.78 -13.21
N ASP A 176 -0.47 16.38 -13.79
CA ASP A 176 -0.35 16.49 -15.26
C ASP A 176 -0.36 15.11 -15.93
N SER A 177 0.23 14.12 -15.25
CA SER A 177 0.20 12.73 -15.67
C SER A 177 0.45 11.77 -14.51
N CYS A 178 -0.01 10.54 -14.69
CA CYS A 178 0.28 9.41 -13.81
C CYS A 178 0.91 8.30 -14.64
N ARG A 179 2.17 7.98 -14.35
CA ARG A 179 2.94 6.96 -15.08
C ARG A 179 2.65 5.57 -14.53
N VAL A 180 2.67 4.54 -15.37
CA VAL A 180 2.65 3.15 -14.90
C VAL A 180 4.10 2.70 -14.72
N ALA A 181 4.40 2.06 -13.59
CA ALA A 181 5.71 1.50 -13.29
C ALA A 181 5.58 0.05 -12.77
N ASN A 182 6.67 -0.71 -12.85
CA ASN A 182 6.68 -2.12 -12.42
C ASN A 182 7.31 -2.35 -11.03
N SER A 183 7.94 -1.34 -10.45
CA SER A 183 8.67 -1.48 -9.18
C SER A 183 8.81 -0.15 -8.44
N ILE A 184 9.15 -0.23 -7.15
CA ILE A 184 9.46 0.97 -6.35
C ILE A 184 10.70 1.72 -6.87
N HIS A 185 11.66 1.03 -7.50
CA HIS A 185 12.86 1.67 -8.04
C HIS A 185 12.56 2.59 -9.23
N GLU A 186 11.67 2.17 -10.13
CA GLU A 186 11.21 3.04 -11.22
C GLU A 186 10.52 4.32 -10.68
N TYR A 187 9.83 4.22 -9.53
CA TYR A 187 9.31 5.40 -8.84
C TYR A 187 10.44 6.29 -8.31
N GLU A 188 11.43 5.72 -7.62
CA GLU A 188 12.60 6.44 -7.07
C GLU A 188 13.37 7.21 -8.15
N GLU A 189 13.61 6.59 -9.31
CA GLU A 189 14.31 7.19 -10.45
C GLU A 189 13.55 8.36 -11.09
N THR A 190 12.24 8.44 -10.88
CA THR A 190 11.35 9.41 -11.55
C THR A 190 10.71 10.43 -10.60
N GLN A 191 11.16 10.51 -9.34
CA GLN A 191 10.59 11.43 -8.33
C GLN A 191 10.64 12.92 -8.73
N ASN A 192 11.61 13.32 -9.55
CA ASN A 192 11.77 14.71 -10.00
C ASN A 192 10.82 15.12 -11.13
N GLN A 193 10.14 14.16 -11.77
CA GLN A 193 9.32 14.41 -12.95
C GLN A 193 7.91 14.95 -12.63
N GLY A 194 7.52 15.03 -11.35
CA GLY A 194 6.17 15.47 -10.97
C GLY A 194 5.10 14.40 -11.21
N GLY A 195 3.85 14.74 -10.87
CA GLY A 195 2.68 13.88 -11.02
C GLY A 195 2.66 12.68 -10.07
N CYS A 196 2.13 11.56 -10.54
CA CYS A 196 2.01 10.32 -9.79
C CYS A 196 2.57 9.09 -10.54
N VAL A 197 2.79 8.00 -9.81
CA VAL A 197 3.20 6.70 -10.35
C VAL A 197 2.22 5.64 -9.86
N VAL A 198 1.75 4.78 -10.77
CA VAL A 198 0.80 3.71 -10.52
C VAL A 198 1.52 2.38 -10.66
N ILE A 199 1.49 1.56 -9.62
CA ILE A 199 2.09 0.23 -9.59
C ILE A 199 1.01 -0.77 -9.18
N THR A 200 0.86 -1.84 -9.96
CA THR A 200 -0.05 -2.94 -9.60
C THR A 200 0.73 -4.15 -9.11
N ALA A 201 0.24 -4.84 -8.09
CA ALA A 201 0.90 -5.99 -7.50
C ALA A 201 -0.12 -7.04 -7.00
N SER A 202 0.36 -8.20 -6.55
CA SER A 202 -0.49 -9.24 -5.96
C SER A 202 -1.14 -8.77 -4.65
N MET A 203 -2.19 -9.47 -4.21
CA MET A 203 -2.82 -9.17 -2.92
C MET A 203 -1.89 -9.26 -1.70
N TYR A 204 -0.74 -9.94 -1.81
CA TYR A 204 0.20 -10.10 -0.69
C TYR A 204 1.06 -8.86 -0.42
N HIS A 205 1.14 -7.91 -1.37
CA HIS A 205 1.91 -6.69 -1.16
C HIS A 205 1.21 -5.80 -0.15
N TYR A 206 1.85 -5.51 0.97
CA TYR A 206 1.26 -4.76 2.07
C TYR A 206 1.59 -3.29 1.96
N THR A 207 2.88 -2.95 1.81
CA THR A 207 3.36 -1.57 1.72
C THR A 207 4.16 -1.35 0.44
N PRO A 208 4.51 -0.10 0.08
CA PRO A 208 5.35 0.15 -1.10
C PRO A 208 6.75 -0.45 -1.01
N HIS A 209 7.24 -0.81 0.19
CA HIS A 209 8.51 -1.53 0.33
C HIS A 209 8.44 -2.91 -0.34
N ASP A 210 7.28 -3.57 -0.28
CA ASP A 210 7.08 -4.88 -0.90
C ASP A 210 7.08 -4.84 -2.43
N LEU A 211 7.03 -3.64 -3.04
CA LEU A 211 7.13 -3.45 -4.50
C LEU A 211 8.59 -3.55 -5.01
N ASP A 212 9.54 -3.90 -4.15
CA ASP A 212 10.89 -4.28 -4.55
C ASP A 212 10.88 -5.69 -5.16
N PRO A 213 11.24 -5.84 -6.45
CA PRO A 213 11.23 -7.13 -7.14
C PRO A 213 12.28 -8.12 -6.58
N ALA A 214 13.22 -7.68 -5.74
CA ALA A 214 14.20 -8.56 -5.11
C ALA A 214 13.58 -9.49 -4.06
N ASN A 215 12.52 -9.04 -3.37
CA ASN A 215 11.90 -9.77 -2.26
C ASN A 215 10.37 -9.73 -2.34
N PRO A 216 9.75 -10.21 -3.44
CA PRO A 216 8.31 -10.12 -3.59
C PRO A 216 7.60 -11.04 -2.60
N PRO A 217 6.54 -10.59 -1.90
CA PRO A 217 5.78 -11.45 -1.01
C PRO A 217 5.01 -12.51 -1.80
N VAL A 218 5.16 -13.76 -1.37
CA VAL A 218 4.52 -14.94 -2.00
C VAL A 218 3.28 -15.44 -1.25
N GLY A 219 2.95 -14.83 -0.10
CA GLY A 219 1.83 -15.21 0.75
C GLY A 219 1.59 -14.19 1.86
N TRP A 220 0.58 -14.47 2.69
CA TRP A 220 0.23 -13.67 3.86
C TRP A 220 1.31 -13.80 4.96
N ARG A 221 1.86 -12.67 5.40
CA ARG A 221 2.79 -12.58 6.53
C ARG A 221 2.01 -12.44 7.83
N CYS A 222 2.47 -13.08 8.90
CA CYS A 222 1.77 -13.04 10.18
C CYS A 222 1.82 -11.64 10.80
N GLU A 223 2.93 -10.94 10.61
CA GLU A 223 3.14 -9.57 11.06
C GLU A 223 2.12 -8.61 10.45
N ASP A 224 1.87 -8.71 9.14
CA ASP A 224 0.88 -7.89 8.44
C ASP A 224 -0.54 -8.16 8.99
N ILE A 225 -0.87 -9.42 9.29
CA ILE A 225 -2.17 -9.81 9.85
C ILE A 225 -2.34 -9.28 11.28
N GLU A 226 -1.32 -9.40 12.12
CA GLU A 226 -1.35 -8.84 13.47
C GLU A 226 -1.50 -7.32 13.47
N ASP A 227 -0.79 -6.63 12.58
CA ASP A 227 -0.88 -5.17 12.45
C ASP A 227 -2.29 -4.72 12.08
N ILE A 228 -2.97 -5.45 11.18
CA ILE A 228 -4.37 -5.21 10.82
C ILE A 228 -5.27 -5.38 12.05
N GLN A 229 -5.08 -6.46 12.79
CA GLN A 229 -5.91 -6.77 13.96
C GLN A 229 -5.75 -5.73 15.09
N LYS A 230 -4.55 -5.16 15.22
CA LYS A 230 -4.26 -4.06 16.16
C LYS A 230 -4.82 -2.72 15.67
N ALA A 231 -4.75 -2.45 14.37
CA ALA A 231 -5.08 -1.14 13.79
C ALA A 231 -6.56 -0.96 13.43
N LEU A 232 -7.28 -2.05 13.13
CA LEU A 232 -8.67 -2.02 12.72
C LEU A 232 -9.55 -2.73 13.76
N ARG A 233 -10.76 -2.21 13.96
CA ARG A 233 -11.80 -2.97 14.67
C ARG A 233 -12.17 -4.23 13.88
N ALA A 234 -12.61 -5.28 14.56
CA ALA A 234 -13.18 -6.44 13.90
C ALA A 234 -14.38 -6.01 13.01
N PRO A 235 -14.59 -6.67 11.86
CA PRO A 235 -15.68 -6.28 10.96
C PRO A 235 -17.04 -6.61 11.56
N ALA A 236 -18.07 -5.87 11.15
CA ALA A 236 -19.42 -5.89 11.75
C ALA A 236 -20.05 -7.25 12.10
N PRO A 237 -19.93 -8.34 11.31
CA PRO A 237 -20.49 -9.64 11.68
C PRO A 237 -19.74 -10.35 12.83
N TYR A 238 -18.58 -9.84 13.25
CA TYR A 238 -17.73 -10.41 14.29
C TYR A 238 -17.62 -9.46 15.48
N LYS A 239 -17.63 -10.01 16.71
CA LYS A 239 -17.47 -9.19 17.92
C LYS A 239 -16.00 -8.87 18.17
N ASP A 240 -15.11 -9.82 17.87
CA ASP A 240 -13.66 -9.67 17.98
C ASP A 240 -12.95 -10.38 16.82
N TRP A 241 -11.67 -10.05 16.59
CA TRP A 241 -10.83 -10.74 15.61
C TRP A 241 -10.69 -12.24 15.90
N SER A 242 -10.76 -12.66 17.17
CA SER A 242 -10.77 -14.07 17.55
C SER A 242 -11.96 -14.85 16.99
N ASP A 243 -13.09 -14.17 16.74
CA ASP A 243 -14.27 -14.81 16.16
C ASP A 243 -14.13 -15.01 14.65
N TYR A 244 -13.25 -14.23 14.00
CA TYR A 244 -12.96 -14.31 12.57
C TYR A 244 -11.82 -15.29 12.28
N THR A 245 -11.98 -16.55 12.70
CA THR A 245 -10.93 -17.58 12.65
C THR A 245 -10.33 -17.85 11.27
N ALA A 246 -11.11 -17.65 10.19
CA ALA A 246 -10.62 -17.83 8.82
C ALA A 246 -9.67 -16.71 8.37
N PHE A 247 -9.74 -15.52 8.99
CA PHE A 247 -8.90 -14.38 8.64
C PHE A 247 -7.43 -14.68 8.88
N THR A 248 -7.06 -15.22 10.05
CA THR A 248 -5.69 -15.59 10.38
C THR A 248 -5.26 -16.88 9.66
N PRO A 249 -4.22 -16.84 8.80
CA PRO A 249 -3.67 -18.03 8.16
C PRO A 249 -3.28 -19.11 9.18
N ASN A 250 -3.42 -20.39 8.81
CA ASN A 250 -3.14 -21.50 9.74
C ASN A 250 -1.73 -21.47 10.32
N HIS A 251 -0.73 -21.01 9.56
CA HIS A 251 0.66 -20.92 10.01
C HIS A 251 0.94 -19.74 10.95
N CYS A 252 -0.05 -18.88 11.18
CA CYS A 252 0.04 -17.72 12.07
C CYS A 252 -0.77 -17.90 13.38
N ARG A 253 -1.33 -19.10 13.62
CA ARG A 253 -2.11 -19.40 14.83
C ARG A 253 -1.27 -20.13 15.88
#